data_AF-A0A7Y2Y486-F1
#
_entry.id   AF-A0A7Y2Y486-F1
#
_cell.length_a   1.000
_cell.length_b   1.000
_cell.length_c   1.000
_cell.angle_alpha   90.00
_cell.angle_beta   90.00
_cell.angle_gamma   90.00
#
_symmetry.space_group_name_H-M   'P 1'
#
loop_
_entity.id
_entity.type
_entity.pdbx_description
1 polymer ?
#
loop_
_entity_poly.entity_id
_entity_poly.type
_entity_poly.pdbx_seq_one_letter_code
_entity_poly.pdbx_strand_id
1 'polypeptide(L)'
;MPRRKEKITSPFGIATSNFFREKRIALGLSQTELAYLVFGNKSYQFLVSDIENHMKSMNQNVIDKYCKVFNCEVVFVEKAYDRIQ
;
A
#
# COMPACT_ATOMS: atom_id res chain seq x y z
N MET A 1 13.75 2.77 -23.75
CA MET A 1 14.42 2.20 -22.56
C MET A 1 13.37 1.96 -21.49
N PRO A 2 13.29 0.77 -20.85
CA PRO A 2 12.39 0.60 -19.73
C PRO A 2 12.84 1.52 -18.58
N ARG A 3 11.93 2.37 -18.09
CA ARG A 3 12.20 3.23 -16.93
C ARG A 3 12.56 2.32 -15.76
N ARG A 4 13.80 2.38 -15.24
CA ARG A 4 14.19 1.63 -14.04
C ARG A 4 13.22 2.01 -12.92
N LYS A 5 12.54 1.01 -12.35
CA LYS A 5 11.71 1.20 -11.16
C LYS A 5 12.65 1.45 -9.99
N GLU A 6 12.63 2.65 -9.42
CA GLU A 6 13.38 2.94 -8.20
C GLU A 6 12.66 2.30 -7.01
N LYS A 7 13.43 1.55 -6.22
CA LYS A 7 12.90 0.90 -5.02
C LYS A 7 12.59 1.95 -3.98
N ILE A 8 11.44 1.83 -3.32
CA ILE A 8 11.07 2.66 -2.18
C ILE A 8 12.04 2.32 -1.04
N THR A 9 12.66 3.37 -0.49
CA THR A 9 13.53 3.27 0.68
C THR A 9 12.96 3.96 1.92
N SER A 10 11.85 4.71 1.77
CA SER A 10 11.24 5.40 2.91
C SER A 10 10.65 4.40 3.90
N PRO A 11 10.92 4.54 5.22
CA PRO A 11 10.37 3.63 6.23
C PRO A 11 8.84 3.56 6.19
N PHE A 12 8.18 4.70 6.00
CA PHE A 12 6.72 4.77 5.85
C PHE A 12 6.23 3.96 4.64
N GLY A 13 6.86 4.14 3.47
CA GLY A 13 6.43 3.43 2.26
C GLY A 13 6.63 1.92 2.37
N ILE A 14 7.75 1.48 2.96
CA ILE A 14 8.01 0.06 3.22
C ILE A 14 6.99 -0.53 4.19
N ALA A 15 6.73 0.14 5.32
CA ALA A 15 5.78 -0.31 6.33
C ALA A 15 4.36 -0.42 5.76
N THR A 16 3.90 0.60 5.02
CA THR A 16 2.56 0.61 4.41
C THR A 16 2.41 -0.49 3.36
N SER A 17 3.41 -0.69 2.49
CA SER A 17 3.40 -1.80 1.52
C SER A 17 3.33 -3.18 2.20
N ASN A 18 4.11 -3.38 3.27
CA ASN A 18 4.10 -4.64 4.03
C ASN A 18 2.73 -4.87 4.70
N PHE A 19 2.17 -3.85 5.34
CA PHE A 19 0.85 -3.92 5.96
C PHE A 19 -0.22 -4.37 4.96
N PHE A 20 -0.26 -3.78 3.76
CA PHE A 20 -1.23 -4.17 2.74
C PHE A 20 -1.02 -5.58 2.21
N ARG A 21 0.24 -6.00 2.02
CA ARG A 21 0.59 -7.37 1.63
C ARG A 21 0.10 -8.37 2.67
N GLU A 22 0.38 -8.12 3.95
CA GLU A 22 -0.02 -8.98 5.06
C GLU A 22 -1.55 -9.08 5.19
N LYS A 23 -2.25 -7.94 5.08
CA LYS A 23 -3.73 -7.92 5.07
C LYS A 23 -4.30 -8.72 3.90
N ARG A 24 -3.74 -8.59 2.70
CA ARG A 24 -4.17 -9.38 1.54
C ARG A 24 -4.02 -10.88 1.81
N ILE A 25 -2.87 -11.31 2.32
CA ILE A 25 -2.58 -12.71 2.64
C ILE A 25 -3.54 -13.22 3.73
N ALA A 26 -3.79 -12.43 4.78
CA ALA A 26 -4.70 -12.80 5.86
C ALA A 26 -6.16 -12.98 5.39
N LEU A 27 -6.57 -12.23 4.36
CA LEU A 27 -7.89 -12.35 3.73
C LEU A 27 -7.95 -13.45 2.65
N GLY A 28 -6.84 -14.15 2.37
CA GLY A 28 -6.78 -15.19 1.35
C GLY A 28 -6.91 -14.68 -0.09
N LEU A 29 -6.67 -13.39 -0.33
CA LEU A 29 -6.86 -12.78 -1.64
C LEU A 29 -5.62 -12.95 -2.53
N SER A 30 -5.82 -13.28 -3.81
CA SER A 30 -4.78 -13.16 -4.83
C SER A 30 -4.51 -11.68 -5.17
N GLN A 31 -3.34 -11.41 -5.76
CA GLN A 31 -3.03 -10.05 -6.25
C GLN A 31 -4.00 -9.60 -7.36
N THR A 32 -4.49 -10.54 -8.17
CA THR A 32 -5.47 -10.27 -9.23
C THR A 32 -6.83 -9.88 -8.67
N GLU A 33 -7.29 -10.56 -7.61
CA GLU A 33 -8.53 -10.20 -6.91
C GLU A 33 -8.41 -8.86 -6.21
N LEU A 34 -7.29 -8.61 -5.52
CA LEU A 34 -7.05 -7.30 -4.90
C LEU A 34 -7.01 -6.18 -5.95
N ALA A 35 -6.40 -6.43 -7.11
CA ALA A 35 -6.38 -5.46 -8.20
C ALA A 35 -7.80 -5.11 -8.70
N TYR A 36 -8.68 -6.12 -8.80
CA TYR A 36 -10.08 -5.89 -9.14
C TYR A 36 -10.81 -5.09 -8.05
N LEU A 37 -10.63 -5.42 -6.78
CA LEU A 37 -11.29 -4.73 -5.66
C LEU A 37 -10.84 -3.27 -5.51
N VAL A 38 -9.53 -3.00 -5.65
CA VAL A 38 -8.95 -1.66 -5.45
C VAL A 38 -9.11 -0.78 -6.70
N PHE A 39 -8.86 -1.34 -7.89
CA PHE A 39 -8.77 -0.57 -9.13
C PHE A 39 -9.91 -0.84 -10.11
N GLY A 40 -10.80 -1.77 -9.83
CA GLY A 40 -11.88 -2.18 -10.74
C GLY A 40 -11.38 -2.98 -11.95
N ASN A 41 -10.09 -3.33 -12.02
CA ASN A 41 -9.51 -3.97 -13.20
C ASN A 41 -8.36 -4.92 -12.82
N LYS A 42 -8.49 -6.18 -13.23
CA LYS A 42 -7.53 -7.28 -12.96
C LYS A 42 -6.15 -7.05 -13.59
N SER A 43 -6.05 -6.22 -14.65
CA SER A 43 -4.77 -5.91 -15.30
C SER A 43 -3.78 -5.19 -14.37
N TYR A 44 -4.26 -4.56 -13.30
CA TYR A 44 -3.43 -3.92 -12.28
C TYR A 44 -2.76 -4.92 -11.31
N GLN A 45 -2.85 -6.23 -11.51
CA GLN A 45 -2.14 -7.22 -10.69
C GLN A 45 -0.62 -6.95 -10.61
N PHE A 46 0.00 -6.47 -11.69
CA PHE A 46 1.42 -6.11 -11.69
C PHE A 46 1.70 -4.85 -10.87
N LEU A 47 0.76 -3.91 -10.83
CA LEU A 47 0.85 -2.73 -9.97
C LEU A 47 0.75 -3.13 -8.49
N VAL A 48 -0.17 -4.04 -8.15
CA VAL A 48 -0.25 -4.62 -6.79
C VAL A 48 1.07 -5.29 -6.42
N SER A 49 1.62 -6.14 -7.30
CA SER A 49 2.91 -6.78 -7.09
C SER A 49 4.05 -5.77 -6.91
N ASP A 50 4.09 -4.70 -7.72
CA ASP A 50 5.09 -3.65 -7.59
C ASP A 50 4.97 -2.91 -6.24
N ILE A 51 3.76 -2.65 -5.77
CA ILE A 51 3.51 -2.02 -4.46
C ILE A 51 4.01 -2.93 -3.33
N GLU A 52 3.63 -4.21 -3.36
CA GLU A 52 3.99 -5.19 -2.32
C GLU A 52 5.49 -5.49 -2.25
N ASN A 53 6.20 -5.33 -3.37
CA ASN A 53 7.65 -5.52 -3.46
C ASN A 53 8.45 -4.22 -3.33
N HIS A 54 7.79 -3.13 -2.91
CA HIS A 54 8.41 -1.81 -2.72
C HIS A 54 9.01 -1.22 -4.00
N MET A 55 8.50 -1.60 -5.17
CA MET A 55 8.96 -1.12 -6.48
C MET A 55 8.13 0.06 -6.99
N LYS A 56 6.99 0.36 -6.34
CA LYS A 56 6.12 1.47 -6.71
C LYS A 56 5.54 2.17 -5.49
N SER A 57 5.84 3.46 -5.34
CA SER A 57 5.24 4.30 -4.30
C SER A 57 3.74 4.45 -4.49
N MET A 58 3.03 4.51 -3.37
CA MET A 58 1.59 4.78 -3.32
C MET A 58 1.37 6.25 -3.01
N ASN A 59 0.41 6.87 -3.70
CA ASN A 59 -0.14 8.15 -3.29
C ASN A 59 -1.34 7.93 -2.36
N GLN A 60 -1.84 9.02 -1.77
CA GLN A 60 -2.97 8.95 -0.84
C GLN A 60 -4.20 8.28 -1.45
N ASN A 61 -4.55 8.60 -2.70
CA ASN A 61 -5.70 7.98 -3.38
C ASN A 61 -5.59 6.46 -3.49
N VAL A 62 -4.39 5.92 -3.70
CA VAL A 62 -4.18 4.46 -3.71
C VAL A 62 -4.32 3.90 -2.30
N ILE A 63 -3.71 4.55 -1.30
CA ILE A 63 -3.82 4.17 0.10
C ILE A 63 -5.30 4.11 0.52
N ASP A 64 -6.09 5.14 0.22
CA ASP A 64 -7.50 5.22 0.59
C ASP A 64 -8.34 4.10 -0.04
N LYS A 65 -8.03 3.71 -1.29
CA LYS A 65 -8.70 2.58 -1.95
C LYS A 65 -8.39 1.26 -1.27
N TYR A 66 -7.12 1.03 -0.91
CA TYR A 66 -6.73 -0.15 -0.13
C TYR A 66 -7.43 -0.17 1.23
N CYS A 67 -7.44 0.97 1.92
CA CYS A 67 -8.12 1.16 3.19
C CYS A 67 -9.61 0.82 3.12
N LYS A 68 -10.30 1.27 2.06
CA LYS A 68 -11.70 0.92 1.82
C LYS A 68 -11.91 -0.59 1.62
N VAL A 69 -11.05 -1.26 0.84
CA VAL A 69 -11.14 -2.70 0.60
C VAL A 69 -10.87 -3.51 1.87
N PHE A 70 -9.93 -3.06 2.69
CA PHE A 70 -9.55 -3.75 3.93
C PHE A 70 -10.34 -3.31 5.17
N ASN A 71 -11.33 -2.42 4.99
CA ASN A 71 -12.09 -1.82 6.09
C ASN A 71 -11.16 -1.28 7.20
N CYS A 72 -10.15 -0.51 6.81
CA CYS A 72 -9.21 0.11 7.74
C CYS A 72 -9.12 1.61 7.50
N GLU A 73 -8.66 2.36 8.50
CA GLU A 73 -8.51 3.82 8.44
C GLU A 73 -7.04 4.22 8.59
N VAL A 74 -6.64 5.31 7.94
CA VAL A 74 -5.30 5.89 8.11
C VAL A 74 -5.36 6.84 9.30
N VAL A 75 -4.68 6.47 10.39
CA VAL A 75 -4.54 7.33 11.57
C VAL A 75 -3.14 7.97 11.53
N PHE A 76 -3.11 9.29 11.32
CA PHE A 76 -1.88 10.06 11.50
C PHE A 76 -1.69 10.31 12.99
N VAL A 77 -0.79 9.55 13.61
CA VAL A 77 -0.37 9.86 14.97
C VAL A 77 0.57 11.06 14.86
N GLU A 78 0.06 12.26 15.17
CA GLU A 78 0.95 13.35 15.55
C GLU A 78 1.81 12.81 16.69
N LYS A 79 3.12 12.74 16.48
CA LYS A 79 4.02 12.57 17.61
C LYS A 79 3.68 13.72 18.55
N ALA A 80 3.06 13.41 19.68
CA ALA A 80 3.05 14.29 20.82
C ALA A 80 4.53 14.56 21.12
N TYR A 81 5.03 15.67 20.60
CA TYR A 81 6.17 16.32 21.20
C TYR A 81 5.63 16.72 22.56
N ASP A 82 5.86 15.85 23.55
CA ASP A 82 5.76 16.20 24.95
C ASP A 82 6.54 17.51 25.09
N ARG A 83 5.78 18.61 25.19
CA ARG A 83 6.30 19.87 25.67
C ARG A 83 6.63 19.58 27.13
N ILE A 84 7.86 19.13 27.35
CA ILE A 84 8.52 19.25 28.64
C ILE A 84 8.51 20.75 28.93
N GLN A 85 7.56 21.18 29.78
CA GLN A 85 7.59 22.47 30.44
C GLN A 85 8.61 22.43 31.58
#